data_AF-A0A4U0QWE2-F1
#
_entry.id   AF-A0A4U0QWE2-F1
#
_cell.length_a   1.000
_cell.length_b   1.000
_cell.length_c   1.000
_cell.angle_alpha   90.00
_cell.angle_beta   90.00
_cell.angle_gamma   90.00
#
_symmetry.space_group_name_H-M   'P 1'
#
loop_
_entity.id
_entity.type
_entity.pdbx_description
1 polymer ?
#
loop_
_entity_poly.entity_id
_entity_poly.type
_entity_poly.pdbx_seq_one_letter_code
_entity_poly.pdbx_strand_id
1 'polypeptide(L)' 'MADYDNKPEATQGSMDLSEHKKTFSGFIRASVWITGLSLGVLVFLALVNG' A
#
# COMPACT_ATOMS: atom_id res chain seq x y z
N MET A 1 -27.40 30.17 -3.85
CA MET A 1 -26.31 29.77 -2.93
C MET A 1 -26.64 28.37 -2.48
N ALA A 2 -25.93 27.35 -2.94
CA ALA A 2 -26.27 25.96 -2.63
C ALA A 2 -26.01 25.66 -1.14
N ASP A 3 -26.90 24.86 -0.57
CA ASP A 3 -26.91 24.32 0.80
C ASP A 3 -25.65 23.48 1.07
N TYR A 4 -24.49 24.13 1.27
CA TYR A 4 -23.22 23.46 1.57
C TYR A 4 -22.95 23.32 3.07
N ASP A 5 -23.74 24.00 3.91
CA ASP A 5 -23.49 24.17 5.35
C ASP A 5 -24.21 23.14 6.23
N ASN A 6 -24.98 22.24 5.63
CA ASN A 6 -25.69 21.16 6.33
C ASN A 6 -24.94 19.82 6.22
N LYS A 7 -23.69 19.78 6.71
CA LYS A 7 -22.94 18.53 6.87
C LYS A 7 -22.53 18.38 8.34
N PRO A 8 -22.69 17.20 8.96
CA PRO A 8 -22.19 16.97 10.30
C PRO A 8 -20.69 17.25 10.34
N GLU A 9 -20.25 17.98 11.36
CA GLU A 9 -18.83 18.34 11.52
C GLU A 9 -17.96 17.07 11.52
N ALA A 10 -16.91 17.06 10.71
CA ALA A 10 -16.05 15.90 10.59
C ALA A 10 -15.29 15.68 11.91
N THR A 11 -15.55 14.56 12.59
CA THR A 11 -14.82 14.19 13.81
C THR A 11 -13.48 13.57 13.42
N GLN A 12 -12.38 14.18 13.87
CA GLN A 12 -11.04 13.68 13.57
C GLN A 12 -10.87 12.23 14.09
N GLY A 13 -10.37 11.34 13.24
CA GLY A 13 -10.06 9.95 13.62
C GLY A 13 -11.26 9.01 13.66
N SER A 14 -12.49 9.48 13.41
CA SER A 14 -13.68 8.62 13.33
C SER A 14 -13.89 8.02 11.93
N MET A 15 -13.01 8.33 10.97
CA MET A 15 -13.10 7.81 9.61
C MET A 15 -12.83 6.30 9.59
N ASP A 16 -13.64 5.56 8.84
CA ASP A 16 -13.37 4.14 8.60
C ASP A 16 -12.07 3.97 7.78
N LEU A 17 -11.18 3.13 8.30
CA LEU A 17 -9.86 2.85 7.72
C LEU A 17 -9.78 1.44 7.10
N SER A 18 -10.89 0.73 6.95
CA SER A 18 -10.92 -0.65 6.45
C SER A 18 -10.23 -0.80 5.10
N GLU A 19 -10.51 0.10 4.15
CA GLU A 19 -9.87 0.10 2.82
C GLU A 19 -8.38 0.47 2.88
N HIS A 20 -8.00 1.42 3.73
CA HIS A 20 -6.60 1.80 3.92
C HIS A 20 -5.76 0.65 4.50
N LYS A 21 -6.30 -0.06 5.50
CA LYS A 21 -5.64 -1.23 6.10
C LYS A 21 -5.50 -2.37 5.09
N LYS A 22 -6.54 -2.65 4.31
CA LYS A 22 -6.52 -3.66 3.23
C LYS A 22 -5.47 -3.31 2.17
N THR A 23 -5.41 -2.04 1.77
CA THR A 23 -4.42 -1.55 0.80
C THR A 23 -3.01 -1.69 1.34
N PHE A 24 -2.77 -1.30 2.60
CA PHE A 24 -1.45 -1.45 3.22
C PHE A 24 -1.01 -2.91 3.31
N SER A 25 -1.90 -3.82 3.70
CA SER A 25 -1.60 -5.26 3.70
C SER A 25 -1.25 -5.78 2.30
N GLY A 26 -2.01 -5.37 1.28
CA GLY A 26 -1.71 -5.68 -0.11
C GLY A 26 -0.36 -5.13 -0.57
N PHE A 27 -0.05 -3.88 -0.22
CA PHE A 27 1.22 -3.23 -0.52
C PHE A 27 2.40 -4.01 0.07
N ILE A 28 2.37 -4.32 1.38
CA ILE A 28 3.44 -5.07 2.03
C ILE A 28 3.64 -6.43 1.38
N ARG A 29 2.56 -7.15 1.06
CA ARG A 29 2.65 -8.44 0.37
C ARG A 29 3.33 -8.29 -0.98
N ALA A 30 2.94 -7.29 -1.79
CA ALA A 30 3.56 -7.03 -3.09
C ALA A 30 5.05 -6.65 -2.94
N SER A 31 5.40 -5.81 -1.96
CA SER A 31 6.78 -5.43 -1.68
C SER A 31 7.65 -6.64 -1.36
N VAL A 32 7.19 -7.58 -0.53
CA VAL A 32 7.94 -8.81 -0.23
C VAL A 32 8.22 -9.62 -1.49
N TRP A 33 7.23 -9.77 -2.38
CA TRP A 33 7.40 -10.47 -3.66
C TRP A 33 8.40 -9.78 -4.57
N ILE A 34 8.30 -8.45 -4.72
CA ILE A 34 9.21 -7.66 -5.54
C ILE A 34 10.64 -7.77 -5.01
N THR A 35 10.84 -7.58 -3.70
CA THR A 35 12.15 -7.70 -3.07
C THR A 35 12.74 -9.10 -3.27
N GLY A 36 11.95 -10.15 -3.03
CA GLY A 36 12.40 -11.54 -3.23
C GLY A 36 12.79 -11.82 -4.68
N LEU A 37 11.98 -11.39 -5.65
CA LEU A 37 12.27 -11.54 -7.08
C LEU A 37 13.52 -10.76 -7.50
N SER A 38 13.66 -9.51 -7.06
CA SER A 38 14.85 -8.71 -7.35
C SER A 38 16.12 -9.37 -6.83
N LEU A 39 16.11 -9.87 -5.59
CA LEU A 39 17.24 -10.60 -5.04
C LEU A 39 17.50 -11.91 -5.78
N GLY A 40 16.46 -12.68 -6.11
CA GLY A 40 16.57 -13.91 -6.89
C GLY A 40 17.23 -13.69 -8.25
N VAL A 41 16.83 -12.62 -8.96
CA VAL A 41 17.45 -12.23 -10.23
C VAL A 41 18.91 -11.84 -10.05
N LEU A 42 19.25 -11.06 -9.01
CA LEU A 42 20.63 -10.66 -8.75
C LEU A 42 21.54 -11.87 -8.45
N VAL A 43 21.06 -12.81 -7.64
CA VAL A 43 21.81 -14.05 -7.34
C VAL A 43 21.97 -14.89 -8.61
N PHE A 44 20.90 -15.08 -9.39
CA PHE A 44 20.98 -15.81 -10.65
C PHE A 44 21.98 -15.18 -11.62
N LEU A 45 21.93 -13.85 -11.78
CA LEU A 45 22.86 -13.10 -12.62
C LEU A 45 24.31 -13.32 -12.17
N ALA A 46 24.57 -13.28 -10.86
CA ALA A 46 25.90 -13.51 -10.31
C ALA A 46 26.40 -14.95 -10.55
N LEU A 47 25.51 -15.95 -10.53
CA LEU A 47 25.89 -17.34 -10.78
C LEU A 47 26.15 -17.64 -12.27
N VAL A 48 25.44 -16.96 -13.17
CA VAL A 48 25.54 -17.22 -14.62
C VAL A 48 26.59 -16.36 -15.31
N ASN A 49 26.80 -15.12 -14.84
CA ASN A 49 27.70 -14.14 -15.45
C ASN A 49 28.89 -13.75 -14.57
N GLY A 50 28.99 -14.31 -13.36
CA GLY A 50 30.11 -14.08 -12.43
C GLY A 50 31.26 -15.04 -12.64
#